data_AF-A0A1Z8KY97-F1
#
_entry.id   AF-A0A1Z8KY97-F1
#
_cell.length_a   1.000
_cell.length_b   1.000
_cell.length_c   1.000
_cell.angle_alpha   90.00
_cell.angle_beta   90.00
_cell.angle_gamma   90.00
#
_symmetry.space_group_name_H-M   'P 1'
#
loop_
_entity.id
_entity.type
_entity.pdbx_description
1 polymer ?
#
loop_
_entity_poly.entity_id
_entity_poly.type
_entity_poly.pdbx_seq_one_letter_code
_entity_poly.pdbx_strand_id
1 'polypeptide(L)'
;MGANNQQMMSAPTSPEAIAALPGHQVELATETPMPLDSGEQFGPVRIAYTTAGALNQDKTNAILICHALTGDQYVAELHPVTGKPGWWEALVGPGKPIDTDRFFIICSNVLGGCMGSSGPLDINPATGKPYGTEFPVITIGDMVRAQALLMDHLGIETLFSVIGGSMGGMQVLEWAARYPERVFSAIPIATAAHHTAQNIAFDEVGRQAVMADPDWCGGKYLEAGKKPRSGLAVARMAAHITYLSEPALQRKFGRTLQDRADITFGFDADFQVESYLRYQGSTFVERFDANSYLYITRAMDYFDLGTHQESRLAELFQDTPVRFCVASFTSDWLFPTSESLRLVHALNAASADVSFVEIETDKGHDAFLLDEPQFEAMIRGFLDGAAQDRGLLPNLKPKAEATQLEMDVDRSVRVDLNLIAGLVAPESTVLDIGCGDGALLAHLRDGRSVKGRGIEIDQGLVRSAVSRGLTAIQGDAERDLEHYPDDSFDYAILGQTLQAMHEPRRMLEQMLRIGRHAVISFQNFGHWRVRASLGLSGRMPVTSALPHTWYNTPNIHFFTINDFIDLADEMGLEIEAAKVVLDTSFGGGRVVDYKRLSRWHNLLGEQAVFRVKRG
;
A
#
# COMPACT_ATOMS: atom_id res chain seq x y z
N MET A 1 22.94 25.59 9.74
CA MET A 1 21.60 26.16 10.00
C MET A 1 21.44 26.25 11.51
N GLY A 2 21.07 27.41 12.05
CA GLY A 2 20.94 27.62 13.49
C GLY A 2 19.85 26.74 14.09
N ALA A 3 20.23 25.84 15.00
CA ALA A 3 19.29 25.07 15.79
C ALA A 3 18.54 26.02 16.72
N ASN A 4 17.23 26.18 16.48
CA ASN A 4 16.34 26.84 17.42
C ASN A 4 16.23 25.90 18.63
N ASN A 5 16.95 26.22 19.70
CA ASN A 5 17.03 25.42 20.91
C ASN A 5 15.75 25.64 21.75
N GLN A 6 14.61 25.12 21.27
CA GLN A 6 13.47 24.90 22.15
C GLN A 6 13.86 23.76 23.10
N GLN A 7 13.86 24.06 24.40
CA GLN A 7 14.11 23.07 25.46
C GLN A 7 13.11 21.91 25.29
N MET A 8 13.58 20.78 24.78
CA MET A 8 12.86 19.51 24.92
C MET A 8 12.61 19.28 26.41
N MET A 9 11.35 19.10 26.80
CA MET A 9 11.08 18.56 28.12
C MET A 9 11.57 17.11 28.13
N SER A 10 12.26 16.69 29.18
CA SER A 10 12.57 15.27 29.38
C SER A 10 11.25 14.49 29.35
N ALA A 11 11.19 13.32 28.69
CA ALA A 11 9.98 12.52 28.74
C ALA A 11 9.54 12.29 30.18
N PRO A 12 8.23 12.14 30.37
CA PRO A 12 7.71 11.67 31.63
C PRO A 12 8.34 10.30 31.94
N THR A 13 9.33 10.28 32.83
CA THR A 13 9.97 9.05 33.30
C THR A 13 9.28 8.48 34.53
N SER A 14 8.24 9.16 35.04
CA SER A 14 7.41 8.69 36.14
C SER A 14 5.99 8.36 35.64
N PRO A 15 5.33 7.33 36.22
CA PRO A 15 3.94 7.02 35.93
C PRO A 15 2.98 8.22 36.09
N GLU A 16 3.25 9.11 37.04
CA GLU A 16 2.47 10.33 37.29
C GLU A 16 2.54 11.32 36.12
N ALA A 17 3.72 11.49 35.53
CA ALA A 17 3.91 12.38 34.40
C ALA A 17 3.33 11.78 33.11
N ILE A 18 3.30 10.45 32.99
CA ILE A 18 2.63 9.73 31.89
C ILE A 18 1.11 9.87 32.01
N ALA A 19 0.55 9.76 33.21
CA ALA A 19 -0.88 9.94 33.46
C ALA A 19 -1.37 11.37 33.16
N ALA A 20 -0.47 12.37 33.21
CA ALA A 20 -0.78 13.77 32.91
C ALA A 20 -0.69 14.13 31.41
N LEU A 21 -0.31 13.19 30.54
CA LEU A 21 -0.23 13.42 29.10
C LEU A 21 -1.62 13.73 28.51
N PRO A 22 -1.72 14.66 27.53
CA PRO A 22 -2.99 14.98 26.87
C PRO A 22 -3.53 13.80 26.04
N GLY A 23 -4.77 13.92 25.58
CA GLY A 23 -5.48 12.85 24.87
C GLY A 23 -6.37 12.04 25.80
N HIS A 24 -6.68 10.81 25.40
CA HIS A 24 -7.57 9.91 26.13
C HIS A 24 -6.81 8.72 26.69
N GLN A 25 -7.23 8.26 27.87
CA GLN A 25 -6.78 7.01 28.46
C GLN A 25 -8.00 6.24 28.93
N VAL A 26 -8.02 4.93 28.69
CA VAL A 26 -9.08 4.04 29.14
C VAL A 26 -8.47 2.77 29.70
N GLU A 27 -9.00 2.27 30.81
CA GLU A 27 -8.70 0.93 31.33
C GLU A 27 -9.73 -0.06 30.79
N LEU A 28 -9.23 -1.09 30.14
CA LEU A 28 -9.95 -2.18 29.49
C LEU A 28 -9.59 -3.50 30.18
N ALA A 29 -10.33 -4.57 29.89
CA ALA A 29 -10.08 -5.89 30.48
C ALA A 29 -9.99 -5.88 32.03
N THR A 30 -10.81 -5.05 32.68
CA THR A 30 -10.85 -4.88 34.15
C THR A 30 -11.57 -6.04 34.86
N GLU A 31 -12.62 -6.58 34.25
CA GLU A 31 -13.38 -7.72 34.79
C GLU A 31 -12.84 -9.07 34.31
N THR A 32 -12.48 -9.16 33.04
CA THR A 32 -11.91 -10.35 32.41
C THR A 32 -10.56 -9.97 31.81
N PRO A 33 -9.44 -10.50 32.34
CA PRO A 33 -8.12 -10.26 31.79
C PRO A 33 -8.03 -10.63 30.31
N MET A 34 -7.23 -9.88 29.55
CA MET A 34 -6.98 -10.16 28.16
C MET A 34 -6.04 -11.38 28.04
N PRO A 35 -6.39 -12.40 27.22
CA PRO A 35 -5.49 -13.50 26.94
C PRO A 35 -4.33 -13.03 26.06
N LEU A 36 -3.12 -13.48 26.41
CA LEU A 36 -1.92 -13.23 25.62
C LEU A 36 -1.57 -14.42 24.74
N ASP A 37 -0.83 -14.20 23.65
CA ASP A 37 -0.37 -15.29 22.77
C ASP A 37 0.58 -16.26 23.51
N SER A 38 1.24 -15.79 24.57
CA SER A 38 2.06 -16.62 25.47
C SER A 38 1.24 -17.62 26.31
N GLY A 39 -0.09 -17.49 26.35
CA GLY A 39 -0.99 -18.24 27.23
C GLY A 39 -1.17 -17.60 28.61
N GLU A 40 -0.46 -16.51 28.90
CA GLU A 40 -0.69 -15.70 30.10
C GLU A 40 -1.97 -14.86 30.00
N GLN A 41 -2.39 -14.29 31.12
CA GLN A 41 -3.52 -13.37 31.20
C GLN A 41 -3.04 -12.03 31.76
N PHE A 42 -3.44 -10.92 31.12
CA PHE A 42 -3.02 -9.59 31.51
C PHE A 42 -4.22 -8.64 31.64
N GLY A 43 -4.31 -7.95 32.77
CA GLY A 43 -5.37 -7.00 33.05
C GLY A 43 -5.23 -6.36 34.44
N PRO A 44 -5.72 -5.13 34.64
CA PRO A 44 -6.36 -4.26 33.65
C PRO A 44 -5.36 -3.73 32.59
N VAL A 45 -5.85 -3.48 31.38
CA VAL A 45 -5.06 -2.98 30.24
C VAL A 45 -5.41 -1.52 30.00
N ARG A 46 -4.46 -0.61 30.24
CA ARG A 46 -4.63 0.81 29.93
C ARG A 46 -4.20 1.08 28.49
N ILE A 47 -5.04 1.77 27.72
CA ILE A 47 -4.71 2.21 26.36
C ILE A 47 -4.82 3.73 26.28
N ALA A 48 -3.72 4.38 25.90
CA ALA A 48 -3.68 5.79 25.58
C ALA A 48 -3.90 5.98 24.07
N TYR A 49 -4.76 6.92 23.71
CA TYR A 49 -5.11 7.18 22.32
C TYR A 49 -5.50 8.64 22.11
N THR A 50 -5.43 9.11 20.87
CA THR A 50 -6.04 10.36 20.43
C THR A 50 -7.00 10.11 19.28
N THR A 51 -7.86 11.10 19.06
CA THR A 51 -8.83 11.08 17.98
C THR A 51 -8.87 12.42 17.26
N ALA A 52 -9.08 12.40 15.95
CA ALA A 52 -9.24 13.61 15.14
C ALA A 52 -10.39 13.47 14.14
N GLY A 53 -11.07 14.57 13.81
CA GLY A 53 -12.27 14.54 12.98
C GLY A 53 -13.53 14.13 13.75
N ALA A 54 -14.60 13.79 13.03
CA ALA A 54 -15.91 13.47 13.60
C ALA A 54 -16.42 12.09 13.16
N LEU A 55 -16.79 11.26 14.14
CA LEU A 55 -17.44 9.98 13.88
C LEU A 55 -18.86 10.21 13.37
N ASN A 56 -19.21 9.60 12.23
CA ASN A 56 -20.55 9.72 11.66
C ASN A 56 -21.58 8.93 12.49
N GLN A 57 -22.86 9.18 12.23
CA GLN A 57 -23.96 8.58 12.99
C GLN A 57 -23.94 7.04 12.97
N ASP A 58 -23.60 6.46 11.82
CA ASP A 58 -23.54 5.00 11.62
C ASP A 58 -22.21 4.39 12.07
N LYS A 59 -21.25 5.23 12.50
CA LYS A 59 -19.88 4.85 12.91
C LYS A 59 -19.09 4.08 11.84
N THR A 60 -19.32 4.40 10.58
CA THR A 60 -18.73 3.72 9.41
C THR A 60 -17.53 4.44 8.81
N ASN A 61 -17.13 5.61 9.31
CA ASN A 61 -16.03 6.43 8.77
C ASN A 61 -14.76 6.43 9.65
N ALA A 62 -14.61 5.46 10.55
CA ALA A 62 -13.47 5.40 11.48
C ALA A 62 -12.21 4.81 10.81
N ILE A 63 -11.07 5.49 10.92
CA ILE A 63 -9.76 5.02 10.48
C ILE A 63 -8.86 4.79 11.70
N LEU A 64 -8.30 3.60 11.83
CA LEU A 64 -7.29 3.28 12.83
C LEU A 64 -5.88 3.46 12.23
N ILE A 65 -5.06 4.29 12.85
CA ILE A 65 -3.65 4.46 12.50
C ILE A 65 -2.78 3.71 13.51
N CYS A 66 -2.04 2.72 13.00
CA CYS A 66 -1.07 1.93 13.74
C CYS A 66 0.32 2.54 13.58
N HIS A 67 0.91 3.02 14.69
CA HIS A 67 2.22 3.66 14.65
C HIS A 67 3.37 2.64 14.52
N ALA A 68 4.53 3.10 14.02
CA ALA A 68 5.76 2.32 13.90
C ALA A 68 6.48 2.13 15.26
N LEU A 69 7.61 1.40 15.29
CA LEU A 69 8.36 1.00 16.51
C LEU A 69 8.48 2.11 17.57
N THR A 70 8.80 3.33 17.14
CA THR A 70 9.08 4.47 18.04
C THR A 70 8.09 5.63 17.94
N GLY A 71 6.94 5.36 17.31
CA GLY A 71 5.80 6.27 17.29
C GLY A 71 4.97 6.16 18.56
N ASP A 72 3.87 6.92 18.58
CA ASP A 72 2.92 7.01 19.69
C ASP A 72 1.56 7.50 19.14
N GLN A 73 0.61 7.82 20.02
CA GLN A 73 -0.73 8.29 19.65
C GLN A 73 -0.75 9.68 18.99
N TYR A 74 0.31 10.50 19.10
CA TYR A 74 0.29 11.89 18.65
C TYR A 74 0.59 12.04 17.16
N VAL A 75 -0.41 11.69 16.34
CA VAL A 75 -0.26 11.59 14.89
C VAL A 75 -0.21 12.94 14.17
N ALA A 76 -1.06 13.90 14.55
CA ALA A 76 -1.18 15.20 13.87
C ALA A 76 -1.08 16.39 14.82
N GLU A 77 -1.50 16.24 16.08
CA GLU A 77 -1.37 17.29 17.08
C GLU A 77 0.09 17.57 17.50
N LEU A 78 0.30 18.72 18.16
CA LEU A 78 1.58 19.06 18.75
C LEU A 78 1.96 18.03 19.82
N HIS A 79 3.11 17.39 19.66
CA HIS A 79 3.56 16.35 20.56
C HIS A 79 3.91 16.95 21.94
N PRO A 80 3.31 16.47 23.04
CA PRO A 80 3.41 17.12 24.35
C PRO A 80 4.80 17.07 24.99
N VAL A 81 5.57 16.01 24.73
CA VAL A 81 6.94 15.87 25.24
C VAL A 81 7.97 16.59 24.38
N THR A 82 7.93 16.38 23.06
CA THR A 82 8.99 16.88 22.17
C THR A 82 8.75 18.31 21.69
N GLY A 83 7.51 18.81 21.77
CA GLY A 83 7.11 20.12 21.23
C GLY A 83 7.11 20.18 19.70
N LYS A 84 7.34 19.06 19.01
CA LYS A 84 7.32 18.98 17.55
C LYS A 84 5.89 18.73 17.06
N PRO A 85 5.59 19.00 15.77
CA PRO A 85 4.35 18.55 15.17
C PRO A 85 4.21 17.02 15.23
N GLY A 86 2.97 16.54 15.08
CA GLY A 86 2.65 15.11 15.09
C GLY A 86 3.44 14.35 14.03
N TRP A 87 3.73 13.08 14.31
CA TRP A 87 4.67 12.29 13.50
C TRP A 87 4.18 12.01 12.07
N TRP A 88 2.90 12.25 11.78
CA TRP A 88 2.30 12.11 10.45
C TRP A 88 1.47 13.33 10.02
N GLU A 89 1.84 14.52 10.49
CA GLU A 89 1.15 15.77 10.16
C GLU A 89 0.99 15.95 8.64
N ALA A 90 1.94 15.53 7.80
CA ALA A 90 1.83 15.67 6.34
C ALA A 90 0.61 14.92 5.75
N LEU A 91 0.25 13.76 6.31
CA LEU A 91 -0.87 12.96 5.83
C LEU A 91 -2.19 13.24 6.52
N VAL A 92 -2.17 13.57 7.82
CA VAL A 92 -3.39 13.62 8.65
C VAL A 92 -3.77 15.06 8.97
N GLY A 93 -5.01 15.43 8.62
CA GLY A 93 -5.60 16.73 8.94
C GLY A 93 -6.63 17.21 7.91
N PRO A 94 -7.18 18.43 8.08
CA PRO A 94 -8.23 18.95 7.19
C PRO A 94 -7.75 19.06 5.75
N GLY A 95 -8.45 18.40 4.82
CA GLY A 95 -8.13 18.38 3.39
C GLY A 95 -6.83 17.64 3.02
N LYS A 96 -6.13 17.01 3.98
CA LYS A 96 -4.92 16.20 3.73
C LYS A 96 -5.29 14.81 3.20
N PRO A 97 -4.33 13.95 2.78
CA PRO A 97 -4.64 12.63 2.25
C PRO A 97 -5.54 11.79 3.17
N ILE A 98 -5.28 11.82 4.47
CA ILE A 98 -6.13 11.28 5.53
C ILE A 98 -6.94 12.46 6.11
N ASP A 99 -8.07 12.73 5.47
CA ASP A 99 -8.85 13.95 5.67
C ASP A 99 -9.75 13.88 6.91
N THR A 100 -9.43 14.68 7.94
CA THR A 100 -10.21 14.74 9.19
C THR A 100 -11.56 15.44 9.03
N ASP A 101 -11.82 16.13 7.91
CA ASP A 101 -13.15 16.68 7.61
C ASP A 101 -14.13 15.57 7.15
N ARG A 102 -13.62 14.38 6.82
CA ARG A 102 -14.38 13.25 6.28
C ARG A 102 -14.34 12.01 7.17
N PHE A 103 -13.20 11.76 7.79
CA PHE A 103 -12.94 10.54 8.54
C PHE A 103 -12.70 10.81 10.03
N PHE A 104 -13.06 9.84 10.86
CA PHE A 104 -12.75 9.85 12.28
C PHE A 104 -11.49 9.04 12.53
N ILE A 105 -10.39 9.73 12.80
CA ILE A 105 -9.07 9.13 12.96
C ILE A 105 -8.89 8.72 14.41
N ILE A 106 -8.37 7.52 14.64
CA ILE A 106 -7.99 7.00 15.94
C ILE A 106 -6.54 6.55 15.86
N CYS A 107 -5.70 6.97 16.79
CA CYS A 107 -4.35 6.43 16.96
C CYS A 107 -4.14 6.06 18.41
N SER A 108 -3.79 4.81 18.68
CA SER A 108 -3.49 4.32 20.04
C SER A 108 -2.01 4.04 20.17
N ASN A 109 -1.42 4.43 21.30
CA ASN A 109 -0.09 3.93 21.65
C ASN A 109 -0.18 2.42 21.96
N VAL A 110 0.76 1.64 21.46
CA VAL A 110 0.74 0.17 21.58
C VAL A 110 0.86 -0.31 23.02
N LEU A 111 0.28 -1.48 23.30
CA LEU A 111 0.63 -2.28 24.48
C LEU A 111 2.15 -2.54 24.48
N GLY A 112 2.79 -2.41 25.64
CA GLY A 112 4.24 -2.47 25.78
C GLY A 112 4.97 -1.17 25.42
N GLY A 113 4.25 -0.14 24.99
CA GLY A 113 4.77 1.20 24.76
C GLY A 113 5.10 1.98 26.03
N CYS A 114 5.53 3.23 25.87
CA CYS A 114 5.94 4.10 26.97
C CYS A 114 5.27 5.49 26.99
N MET A 115 4.23 5.70 26.17
CA MET A 115 3.53 6.98 26.00
C MET A 115 2.06 6.93 26.47
N GLY A 116 1.78 6.17 27.54
CA GLY A 116 0.47 6.17 28.23
C GLY A 116 -0.18 4.81 28.34
N SER A 117 -0.05 3.97 27.32
CA SER A 117 -0.58 2.59 27.34
C SER A 117 0.25 1.69 28.25
N SER A 118 -0.38 0.61 28.72
CA SER A 118 0.23 -0.37 29.62
C SER A 118 1.57 -0.87 29.07
N GLY A 119 2.65 -0.74 29.85
CA GLY A 119 3.98 -1.16 29.45
C GLY A 119 4.96 -1.35 30.61
N PRO A 120 6.23 -1.66 30.33
CA PRO A 120 7.26 -1.93 31.34
C PRO A 120 7.51 -0.81 32.35
N LEU A 121 7.16 0.44 32.01
CA LEU A 121 7.26 1.60 32.90
C LEU A 121 6.19 1.62 34.00
N ASP A 122 5.08 0.89 33.82
CA ASP A 122 3.95 0.96 34.73
C ASP A 122 4.20 0.26 36.05
N ILE A 123 3.45 0.67 37.07
CA ILE A 123 3.46 0.01 38.37
C ILE A 123 2.70 -1.30 38.28
N ASN A 124 3.37 -2.40 38.59
CA ASN A 124 2.76 -3.69 38.77
C ASN A 124 1.89 -3.67 40.03
N PRO A 125 0.55 -3.86 39.91
CA PRO A 125 -0.35 -3.81 41.06
C PRO A 125 -0.09 -4.92 42.08
N ALA A 126 0.54 -6.03 41.67
CA ALA A 126 0.88 -7.13 42.57
C ALA A 126 2.09 -6.83 43.46
N THR A 127 3.02 -5.99 43.01
CA THR A 127 4.29 -5.73 43.72
C THR A 127 4.42 -4.29 44.22
N GLY A 128 3.63 -3.36 43.70
CA GLY A 128 3.74 -1.92 43.96
C GLY A 128 4.99 -1.27 43.38
N LYS A 129 5.68 -1.95 42.46
CA LYS A 129 6.93 -1.51 41.82
C LYS A 129 6.75 -1.45 40.30
N PRO A 130 7.59 -0.70 39.56
CA PRO A 130 7.57 -0.76 38.10
C PRO A 130 7.72 -2.19 37.60
N TYR A 131 6.99 -2.57 36.54
CA TYR A 131 7.07 -3.91 35.95
C TYR A 131 8.50 -4.26 35.52
N GLY A 132 9.17 -3.35 34.80
CA GLY A 132 10.48 -3.63 34.21
C GLY A 132 10.45 -4.90 33.36
N THR A 133 11.33 -5.86 33.66
CA THR A 133 11.40 -7.17 33.00
C THR A 133 10.37 -8.19 33.51
N GLU A 134 9.53 -7.82 34.48
CA GLU A 134 8.39 -8.64 34.94
C GLU A 134 7.11 -8.31 34.16
N PHE A 135 7.15 -7.38 33.20
CA PHE A 135 6.06 -7.20 32.24
C PHE A 135 5.92 -8.47 31.38
N PRO A 136 4.71 -8.93 31.03
CA PRO A 136 4.56 -10.11 30.19
C PRO A 136 5.16 -9.87 28.81
N VAL A 137 5.79 -10.89 28.22
CA VAL A 137 6.24 -10.83 26.84
C VAL A 137 5.00 -10.78 25.93
N ILE A 138 4.97 -9.80 25.03
CA ILE A 138 3.84 -9.53 24.15
C ILE A 138 4.19 -9.76 22.68
N THR A 139 3.18 -9.93 21.84
CA THR A 139 3.24 -10.04 20.38
C THR A 139 2.50 -8.89 19.70
N ILE A 140 2.64 -8.78 18.36
CA ILE A 140 1.79 -7.90 17.56
C ILE A 140 0.30 -8.29 17.70
N GLY A 141 -0.01 -9.59 17.83
CA GLY A 141 -1.37 -10.09 18.10
C GLY A 141 -1.96 -9.56 19.40
N ASP A 142 -1.14 -9.46 20.46
CA ASP A 142 -1.53 -8.83 21.73
C ASP A 142 -1.85 -7.34 21.58
N MET A 143 -1.03 -6.61 20.82
CA MET A 143 -1.26 -5.19 20.53
C MET A 143 -2.59 -4.99 19.80
N VAL A 144 -2.86 -5.82 18.79
CA VAL A 144 -4.10 -5.77 18.00
C VAL A 144 -5.32 -6.19 18.82
N ARG A 145 -5.21 -7.18 19.72
CA ARG A 145 -6.29 -7.51 20.68
C ARG A 145 -6.61 -6.33 21.60
N ALA A 146 -5.59 -5.63 22.10
CA ALA A 146 -5.81 -4.45 22.93
C ALA A 146 -6.49 -3.31 22.15
N GLN A 147 -6.12 -3.10 20.88
CA GLN A 147 -6.79 -2.16 19.98
C GLN A 147 -8.25 -2.57 19.70
N ALA A 148 -8.53 -3.87 19.55
CA ALA A 148 -9.91 -4.35 19.36
C ALA A 148 -10.80 -4.07 20.56
N LEU A 149 -10.29 -4.26 21.79
CA LEU A 149 -10.98 -3.84 23.02
C LEU A 149 -11.24 -2.33 23.04
N LEU A 150 -10.32 -1.52 22.52
CA LEU A 150 -10.53 -0.08 22.38
C LEU A 150 -11.65 0.23 21.37
N MET A 151 -11.70 -0.46 20.23
CA MET A 151 -12.78 -0.29 19.25
C MET A 151 -14.14 -0.66 19.85
N ASP A 152 -14.20 -1.74 20.62
CA ASP A 152 -15.41 -2.16 21.33
C ASP A 152 -15.87 -1.10 22.34
N HIS A 153 -14.92 -0.53 23.10
CA HIS A 153 -15.20 0.56 24.04
C HIS A 153 -15.75 1.83 23.36
N LEU A 154 -15.22 2.19 22.18
CA LEU A 154 -15.72 3.30 21.38
C LEU A 154 -17.04 2.95 20.65
N GLY A 155 -17.45 1.68 20.71
CA GLY A 155 -18.62 1.14 20.05
C GLY A 155 -18.51 1.20 18.53
N ILE A 156 -17.31 0.95 17.99
CA ILE A 156 -17.01 0.90 16.55
C ILE A 156 -16.93 -0.58 16.15
N GLU A 157 -17.95 -1.04 15.45
CA GLU A 157 -18.04 -2.43 15.01
C GLU A 157 -17.08 -2.72 13.84
N THR A 158 -17.10 -1.84 12.83
CA THR A 158 -16.25 -1.93 11.64
C THR A 158 -15.42 -0.68 11.43
N LEU A 159 -14.13 -0.85 11.19
CA LEU A 159 -13.22 0.20 10.74
C LEU A 159 -13.36 0.39 9.23
N PHE A 160 -13.43 1.66 8.80
CA PHE A 160 -13.35 2.02 7.39
C PHE A 160 -11.96 1.66 6.83
N SER A 161 -10.91 2.00 7.57
CA SER A 161 -9.55 1.65 7.18
C SER A 161 -8.65 1.41 8.38
N VAL A 162 -7.69 0.49 8.23
CA VAL A 162 -6.55 0.32 9.14
C VAL A 162 -5.28 0.63 8.36
N ILE A 163 -4.48 1.58 8.84
CA ILE A 163 -3.33 2.14 8.13
C ILE A 163 -2.10 2.12 9.03
N GLY A 164 -0.94 1.71 8.51
CA GLY A 164 0.28 1.69 9.33
C GLY A 164 1.53 1.36 8.52
N GLY A 165 2.63 2.03 8.88
CA GLY A 165 3.96 1.80 8.30
C GLY A 165 4.86 0.98 9.20
N SER A 166 5.80 0.20 8.65
CA SER A 166 6.79 -0.55 9.42
C SER A 166 6.12 -1.57 10.37
N MET A 167 6.43 -1.54 11.67
CA MET A 167 5.68 -2.27 12.71
C MET A 167 4.17 -1.96 12.71
N GLY A 168 3.79 -0.73 12.36
CA GLY A 168 2.38 -0.35 12.18
C GLY A 168 1.73 -1.18 11.07
N GLY A 169 2.46 -1.48 10.01
CA GLY A 169 2.01 -2.36 8.94
C GLY A 169 1.82 -3.81 9.39
N MET A 170 2.63 -4.31 10.32
CA MET A 170 2.41 -5.64 10.91
C MET A 170 1.09 -5.70 11.68
N GLN A 171 0.77 -4.64 12.44
CA GLN A 171 -0.51 -4.51 13.12
C GLN A 171 -1.68 -4.44 12.12
N VAL A 172 -1.52 -3.74 11.00
CA VAL A 172 -2.53 -3.71 9.91
C VAL A 172 -2.79 -5.12 9.36
N LEU A 173 -1.72 -5.87 9.09
CA LEU A 173 -1.84 -7.23 8.57
C LEU A 173 -2.49 -8.18 9.57
N GLU A 174 -2.12 -8.08 10.84
CA GLU A 174 -2.73 -8.83 11.94
C GLU A 174 -4.23 -8.48 12.10
N TRP A 175 -4.60 -7.21 11.98
CA TRP A 175 -6.01 -6.78 11.97
C TRP A 175 -6.80 -7.43 10.83
N ALA A 176 -6.25 -7.36 9.60
CA ALA A 176 -6.90 -7.89 8.41
C ALA A 176 -7.03 -9.42 8.43
N ALA A 177 -6.09 -10.11 9.06
CA ALA A 177 -6.12 -11.57 9.20
C ALA A 177 -7.02 -12.04 10.36
N ARG A 178 -6.93 -11.39 11.53
CA ARG A 178 -7.64 -11.83 12.75
C ARG A 178 -9.09 -11.37 12.80
N TYR A 179 -9.37 -10.17 12.27
CA TYR A 179 -10.69 -9.56 12.31
C TYR A 179 -11.14 -9.05 10.93
N PRO A 180 -11.13 -9.90 9.88
CA PRO A 180 -11.45 -9.47 8.51
C PRO A 180 -12.81 -8.79 8.38
N GLU A 181 -13.82 -9.31 9.09
CA GLU A 181 -15.19 -8.75 9.10
C GLU A 181 -15.29 -7.36 9.74
N ARG A 182 -14.28 -6.96 10.53
CA ARG A 182 -14.23 -5.64 11.18
C ARG A 182 -13.42 -4.62 10.41
N VAL A 183 -12.85 -4.97 9.26
CA VAL A 183 -11.96 -4.10 8.48
C VAL A 183 -12.48 -4.00 7.05
N PHE A 184 -12.91 -2.81 6.63
CA PHE A 184 -13.32 -2.60 5.24
C PHE A 184 -12.11 -2.46 4.30
N SER A 185 -11.08 -1.73 4.72
CA SER A 185 -9.84 -1.58 3.95
C SER A 185 -8.58 -1.59 4.82
N ALA A 186 -7.44 -1.96 4.24
CA ALA A 186 -6.15 -2.06 4.92
C ALA A 186 -5.03 -1.46 4.06
N ILE A 187 -4.17 -0.64 4.66
CA ILE A 187 -3.03 0.00 4.00
C ILE A 187 -1.73 -0.33 4.75
N PRO A 188 -1.15 -1.53 4.54
CA PRO A 188 0.16 -1.88 5.05
C PRO A 188 1.27 -1.19 4.23
N ILE A 189 2.14 -0.44 4.90
CA ILE A 189 3.18 0.39 4.26
C ILE A 189 4.56 -0.07 4.72
N ALA A 190 5.49 -0.30 3.80
CA ALA A 190 6.90 -0.63 4.09
C ALA A 190 7.03 -1.67 5.21
N THR A 191 6.38 -2.81 5.05
CA THR A 191 6.24 -3.84 6.08
C THR A 191 6.34 -5.23 5.48
N ALA A 192 6.30 -6.27 6.31
CA ALA A 192 6.36 -7.67 5.90
C ALA A 192 5.45 -8.54 6.77
N ALA A 193 5.08 -9.71 6.24
CA ALA A 193 4.30 -10.72 6.97
C ALA A 193 5.09 -11.39 8.10
N HIS A 194 6.42 -11.22 8.13
CA HIS A 194 7.32 -11.64 9.21
C HIS A 194 8.64 -10.87 9.11
N HIS A 195 9.43 -10.86 10.17
CA HIS A 195 10.81 -10.39 10.12
C HIS A 195 11.74 -11.39 9.42
N THR A 196 12.66 -10.89 8.60
CA THR A 196 13.76 -11.70 8.04
C THR A 196 14.84 -11.95 9.09
N ALA A 197 15.76 -12.88 8.81
CA ALA A 197 16.93 -13.11 9.66
C ALA A 197 17.78 -11.83 9.86
N GLN A 198 17.82 -10.94 8.85
CA GLN A 198 18.56 -9.69 8.95
C GLN A 198 17.86 -8.69 9.88
N ASN A 199 16.52 -8.58 9.83
CA ASN A 199 15.76 -7.76 10.77
C ASN A 199 16.01 -8.22 12.21
N ILE A 200 15.86 -9.53 12.46
CA ILE A 200 16.08 -10.14 13.79
C ILE A 200 17.51 -9.87 14.30
N ALA A 201 18.51 -9.93 13.42
CA ALA A 201 19.90 -9.67 13.80
C ALA A 201 20.12 -8.21 14.24
N PHE A 202 19.55 -7.23 13.54
CA PHE A 202 19.67 -5.82 13.94
C PHE A 202 18.94 -5.52 15.25
N ASP A 203 17.73 -6.06 15.41
CA ASP A 203 16.96 -5.92 16.64
C ASP A 203 17.69 -6.57 17.83
N GLU A 204 18.33 -7.73 17.63
CA GLU A 204 19.15 -8.37 18.65
C GLU A 204 20.36 -7.53 19.05
N VAL A 205 21.07 -6.91 18.10
CA VAL A 205 22.17 -5.99 18.40
C VAL A 205 21.68 -4.81 19.25
N GLY A 206 20.51 -4.24 18.92
CA GLY A 206 19.90 -3.18 19.71
C GLY A 206 19.58 -3.62 21.14
N ARG A 207 18.95 -4.79 21.30
CA ARG A 207 18.65 -5.35 22.62
C ARG A 207 19.90 -5.61 23.44
N GLN A 208 20.93 -6.21 22.84
CA GLN A 208 22.21 -6.45 23.52
C GLN A 208 22.90 -5.15 23.94
N ALA A 209 22.85 -4.10 23.11
CA ALA A 209 23.39 -2.80 23.47
C ALA A 209 22.73 -2.23 24.74
N VAL A 210 21.39 -2.33 24.84
CA VAL A 210 20.64 -1.92 26.04
C VAL A 210 21.00 -2.79 27.25
N MET A 211 20.97 -4.12 27.11
CA MET A 211 21.19 -5.03 28.23
C MET A 211 22.63 -5.04 28.74
N ALA A 212 23.61 -4.68 27.90
CA ALA A 212 25.00 -4.53 28.28
C ALA A 212 25.30 -3.21 29.01
N ASP A 213 24.40 -2.24 28.99
CA ASP A 213 24.57 -0.98 29.71
C ASP A 213 24.60 -1.23 31.23
N PRO A 214 25.68 -0.83 31.95
CA PRO A 214 25.77 -0.99 33.41
C PRO A 214 24.62 -0.33 34.19
N ASP A 215 23.96 0.67 33.60
CA ASP A 215 22.82 1.35 34.19
C ASP A 215 21.47 0.68 33.88
N TRP A 216 21.42 -0.38 33.06
CA TRP A 216 20.19 -1.15 32.82
C TRP A 216 19.74 -1.96 34.04
N CYS A 217 20.67 -2.37 34.90
CA CYS A 217 20.36 -3.02 36.18
C CYS A 217 19.41 -4.22 36.07
N GLY A 218 19.56 -5.07 35.04
CA GLY A 218 18.68 -6.22 34.82
C GLY A 218 17.22 -5.85 34.49
N GLY A 219 17.00 -4.63 33.98
CA GLY A 219 15.67 -4.08 33.71
C GLY A 219 15.05 -3.31 34.88
N LYS A 220 15.72 -3.25 36.04
CA LYS A 220 15.24 -2.60 37.27
C LYS A 220 15.85 -1.21 37.51
N TYR A 221 16.22 -0.52 36.43
CA TYR A 221 16.92 0.77 36.50
C TYR A 221 16.09 1.89 37.15
N LEU A 222 14.77 1.87 37.03
CA LEU A 222 13.89 2.84 37.69
C LEU A 222 13.99 2.75 39.22
N GLU A 223 13.97 1.53 39.77
CA GLU A 223 14.16 1.31 41.22
C GLU A 223 15.54 1.77 41.70
N ALA A 224 16.55 1.63 40.84
CA ALA A 224 17.92 2.07 41.12
C ALA A 224 18.16 3.57 40.88
N GLY A 225 17.15 4.34 40.43
CA GLY A 225 17.31 5.75 40.07
C GLY A 225 18.24 5.98 38.88
N LYS A 226 18.35 5.00 37.99
CA LYS A 226 19.27 4.95 36.84
C LYS A 226 18.51 4.95 35.52
N LYS A 227 19.25 5.19 34.42
CA LYS A 227 18.73 5.12 33.04
C LYS A 227 19.82 4.59 32.12
N PRO A 228 19.60 3.50 31.35
CA PRO A 228 20.60 2.92 30.43
C PRO A 228 20.74 3.77 29.16
N ARG A 229 21.27 4.98 29.31
CA ARG A 229 21.33 5.98 28.25
C ARG A 229 22.24 5.56 27.11
N SER A 230 23.39 4.97 27.44
CA SER A 230 24.42 4.65 26.47
C SER A 230 23.96 3.50 25.58
N GLY A 231 23.43 2.44 26.19
CA GLY A 231 22.90 1.27 25.50
C GLY A 231 21.74 1.62 24.58
N LEU A 232 20.76 2.38 25.08
CA LEU A 232 19.60 2.79 24.27
C LEU A 232 19.99 3.76 23.15
N ALA A 233 20.96 4.66 23.37
CA ALA A 233 21.47 5.52 22.30
C ALA A 233 22.16 4.70 21.20
N VAL A 234 22.98 3.70 21.55
CA VAL A 234 23.62 2.80 20.57
C VAL A 234 22.59 1.99 19.80
N ALA A 235 21.60 1.43 20.49
CA ALA A 235 20.48 0.73 19.84
C ALA A 235 19.77 1.63 18.82
N ARG A 236 19.49 2.89 19.20
CA ARG A 236 18.90 3.86 18.27
C ARG A 236 19.81 4.20 17.09
N MET A 237 21.11 4.37 17.31
CA MET A 237 22.04 4.63 16.20
C MET A 237 22.04 3.48 15.19
N ALA A 238 22.12 2.24 15.66
CA ALA A 238 22.09 1.05 14.83
C ALA A 238 20.78 0.99 14.02
N ALA A 239 19.63 1.15 14.69
CA ALA A 239 18.33 1.18 14.05
C ALA A 239 18.21 2.32 13.02
N HIS A 240 18.69 3.53 13.36
CA HIS A 240 18.60 4.70 12.48
C HIS A 240 19.38 4.54 11.17
N ILE A 241 20.46 3.75 11.17
CA ILE A 241 21.18 3.40 9.94
C ILE A 241 20.28 2.57 9.02
N THR A 242 19.50 1.64 9.58
CA THR A 242 18.59 0.79 8.80
C THR A 242 17.42 1.56 8.18
N TYR A 243 17.08 2.73 8.72
CA TYR A 243 15.95 3.50 8.24
C TYR A 243 16.26 4.38 7.02
N LEU A 244 17.55 4.60 6.75
CA LEU A 244 18.03 5.45 5.67
C LEU A 244 18.62 4.61 4.54
N SER A 245 18.59 5.14 3.32
CA SER A 245 19.30 4.53 2.20
C SER A 245 20.79 4.95 2.18
N GLU A 246 21.64 4.10 1.61
CA GLU A 246 23.04 4.43 1.36
C GLU A 246 23.19 5.71 0.48
N PRO A 247 22.44 5.87 -0.65
CA PRO A 247 22.45 7.12 -1.41
C PRO A 247 22.09 8.37 -0.58
N ALA A 248 21.11 8.29 0.32
CA ALA A 248 20.73 9.42 1.17
C ALA A 248 21.83 9.78 2.17
N LEU A 249 22.47 8.78 2.80
CA LEU A 249 23.61 8.98 3.69
C LEU A 249 24.79 9.62 2.95
N GLN A 250 25.13 9.10 1.77
CA GLN A 250 26.21 9.62 0.94
C GLN A 250 25.93 11.06 0.47
N ARG A 251 24.70 11.35 0.03
CA ARG A 251 24.27 12.70 -0.41
C ARG A 251 24.28 13.70 0.73
N LYS A 252 23.86 13.30 1.94
CA LYS A 252 23.73 14.19 3.09
C LYS A 252 25.05 14.46 3.80
N PHE A 253 25.92 13.45 3.93
CA PHE A 253 27.14 13.56 4.74
C PHE A 253 28.42 13.31 3.93
N GLY A 254 28.41 12.29 3.06
CA GLY A 254 29.61 11.81 2.37
C GLY A 254 30.75 11.54 3.36
N ARG A 255 31.91 12.13 3.09
CA ARG A 255 33.09 12.07 3.98
C ARG A 255 33.39 13.40 4.67
N THR A 256 32.38 14.26 4.82
CA THR A 256 32.55 15.61 5.37
C THR A 256 32.91 15.57 6.85
N LEU A 257 33.89 16.37 7.26
CA LEU A 257 34.32 16.49 8.66
C LEU A 257 33.41 17.43 9.46
N GLN A 258 33.27 17.17 10.76
CA GLN A 258 32.46 17.97 11.69
C GLN A 258 33.31 19.09 12.32
N ASP A 259 33.03 20.34 11.92
CA ASP A 259 33.63 21.57 12.46
C ASP A 259 35.17 21.55 12.56
N ARG A 260 35.84 20.87 11.61
CA ARG A 260 37.30 20.70 11.58
C ARG A 260 37.85 20.55 10.16
N ALA A 261 39.16 20.80 10.01
CA ALA A 261 39.88 20.70 8.74
C ALA A 261 40.59 19.36 8.52
N ASP A 262 41.03 18.71 9.60
CA ASP A 262 41.85 17.49 9.55
C ASP A 262 41.27 16.38 10.45
N ILE A 263 41.60 15.13 10.11
CA ILE A 263 41.28 13.92 10.90
C ILE A 263 42.12 13.93 12.19
N THR A 264 41.49 13.66 13.33
CA THR A 264 42.13 13.79 14.65
C THR A 264 42.76 12.50 15.17
N PHE A 265 42.54 11.36 14.49
CA PHE A 265 43.06 10.03 14.86
C PHE A 265 42.71 9.62 16.31
N GLY A 266 41.50 10.00 16.76
CA GLY A 266 40.92 9.63 18.06
C GLY A 266 39.58 8.92 17.92
N PHE A 267 38.86 8.75 19.04
CA PHE A 267 37.51 8.15 19.07
C PHE A 267 36.37 9.20 19.19
N ASP A 268 36.71 10.49 19.15
CA ASP A 268 35.72 11.56 19.02
C ASP A 268 35.17 11.63 17.59
N ALA A 269 34.00 12.24 17.42
CA ALA A 269 33.37 12.34 16.10
C ALA A 269 34.18 13.27 15.19
N ASP A 270 34.83 12.70 14.18
CA ASP A 270 35.55 13.42 13.12
C ASP A 270 34.60 13.74 11.97
N PHE A 271 33.66 12.85 11.66
CA PHE A 271 32.73 12.97 10.54
C PHE A 271 31.36 13.50 10.97
N GLN A 272 30.71 14.25 10.08
CA GLN A 272 29.36 14.78 10.34
C GLN A 272 28.32 13.68 10.60
N VAL A 273 28.45 12.53 9.93
CA VAL A 273 27.55 11.39 10.14
C VAL A 273 27.65 10.82 11.55
N GLU A 274 28.85 10.80 12.14
CA GLU A 274 29.06 10.34 13.52
C GLU A 274 28.40 11.31 14.51
N SER A 275 28.61 12.61 14.33
CA SER A 275 27.97 13.66 15.14
C SER A 275 26.43 13.58 15.04
N TYR A 276 25.91 13.39 13.82
CA TYR A 276 24.49 13.23 13.57
C TYR A 276 23.91 12.01 14.29
N LEU A 277 24.53 10.83 14.17
CA LEU A 277 24.05 9.62 14.84
C LEU A 277 24.10 9.75 16.36
N ARG A 278 25.17 10.33 16.92
CA ARG A 278 25.27 10.61 18.37
C ARG A 278 24.14 11.53 18.84
N TYR A 279 23.79 12.55 18.07
CA TYR A 279 22.67 13.45 18.36
C TYR A 279 21.30 12.76 18.27
N GLN A 280 21.07 11.94 17.24
CA GLN A 280 19.83 11.16 17.12
C GLN A 280 19.67 10.17 18.28
N GLY A 281 20.76 9.51 18.68
CA GLY A 281 20.78 8.61 19.83
C GLY A 281 20.44 9.31 21.14
N SER A 282 21.10 10.44 21.45
CA SER A 282 20.89 11.15 22.72
C SER A 282 19.49 11.74 22.84
N THR A 283 18.94 12.34 21.77
CA THR A 283 17.58 12.89 21.76
C THR A 283 16.50 11.81 21.89
N PHE A 284 16.72 10.62 21.31
CA PHE A 284 15.79 9.50 21.44
C PHE A 284 15.67 8.98 22.87
N VAL A 285 16.79 8.89 23.59
CA VAL A 285 16.80 8.46 25.00
C VAL A 285 15.94 9.38 25.87
N GLU A 286 15.80 10.66 25.52
CA GLU A 286 14.93 11.56 26.26
C GLU A 286 13.44 11.25 26.10
N ARG A 287 13.01 10.52 25.08
CA ARG A 287 11.59 10.29 24.78
C ARG A 287 11.12 8.84 24.80
N PHE A 288 12.02 7.89 24.99
CA PHE A 288 11.70 6.47 24.88
C PHE A 288 12.28 5.67 26.04
N ASP A 289 11.58 4.59 26.40
CA ASP A 289 11.96 3.70 27.47
C ASP A 289 12.74 2.48 26.96
N ALA A 290 13.78 2.10 27.71
CA ALA A 290 14.69 1.05 27.30
C ALA A 290 14.06 -0.34 27.36
N ASN A 291 13.30 -0.66 28.41
CA ASN A 291 12.59 -1.94 28.47
C ASN A 291 11.50 -2.00 27.40
N SER A 292 10.72 -0.94 27.20
CA SER A 292 9.72 -0.87 26.14
C SER A 292 10.33 -1.17 24.76
N TYR A 293 11.53 -0.64 24.47
CA TYR A 293 12.29 -1.01 23.26
C TYR A 293 12.58 -2.52 23.16
N LEU A 294 12.97 -3.18 24.26
CA LEU A 294 13.20 -4.63 24.28
C LEU A 294 11.92 -5.42 23.96
N TYR A 295 10.80 -5.05 24.59
CA TYR A 295 9.53 -5.76 24.41
C TYR A 295 8.97 -5.57 23.01
N ILE A 296 8.98 -4.35 22.48
CA ILE A 296 8.40 -4.06 21.17
C ILE A 296 9.24 -4.70 20.05
N THR A 297 10.57 -4.59 20.08
CA THR A 297 11.43 -5.28 19.08
C THR A 297 11.30 -6.79 19.17
N ARG A 298 11.11 -7.35 20.38
CA ARG A 298 10.82 -8.78 20.54
C ARG A 298 9.47 -9.16 19.93
N ALA A 299 8.45 -8.32 20.09
CA ALA A 299 7.13 -8.54 19.51
C ALA A 299 7.18 -8.54 17.97
N MET A 300 7.98 -7.64 17.37
CA MET A 300 8.22 -7.61 15.93
C MET A 300 8.94 -8.88 15.43
N ASP A 301 9.98 -9.31 16.14
CA ASP A 301 10.72 -10.54 15.81
C ASP A 301 9.87 -11.82 15.92
N TYR A 302 8.87 -11.83 16.80
CA TYR A 302 7.93 -12.95 16.97
C TYR A 302 6.75 -12.89 15.98
N PHE A 303 6.56 -11.78 15.28
CA PHE A 303 5.48 -11.69 14.31
C PHE A 303 5.76 -12.58 13.10
N ASP A 304 4.88 -13.55 12.89
CA ASP A 304 4.84 -14.37 11.68
C ASP A 304 3.37 -14.70 11.37
N LEU A 305 2.85 -14.05 10.32
CA LEU A 305 1.46 -14.18 9.91
C LEU A 305 1.18 -15.51 9.18
N GLY A 306 2.21 -16.23 8.70
CA GLY A 306 2.02 -17.36 7.80
C GLY A 306 3.28 -18.20 7.60
N THR A 307 3.83 -18.77 8.67
CA THR A 307 4.93 -19.76 8.73
C THR A 307 5.84 -19.79 7.48
N HIS A 308 6.49 -18.69 7.16
CA HIS A 308 7.44 -18.54 6.04
C HIS A 308 7.04 -19.08 4.64
N GLN A 309 5.77 -19.41 4.35
CA GLN A 309 5.33 -20.05 3.10
C GLN A 309 4.18 -19.26 2.45
N GLU A 310 4.31 -18.93 1.17
CA GLU A 310 3.34 -18.12 0.44
C GLU A 310 1.96 -18.77 0.35
N SER A 311 1.89 -20.09 0.18
CA SER A 311 0.63 -20.82 0.15
C SER A 311 -0.19 -20.65 1.43
N ARG A 312 0.48 -20.68 2.59
CA ARG A 312 -0.18 -20.48 3.89
C ARG A 312 -0.61 -19.04 4.11
N LEU A 313 0.15 -18.09 3.56
CA LEU A 313 -0.25 -16.68 3.57
C LEU A 313 -1.48 -16.45 2.68
N ALA A 314 -1.57 -17.11 1.53
CA ALA A 314 -2.76 -17.06 0.66
C ALA A 314 -3.98 -17.71 1.32
N GLU A 315 -3.82 -18.87 1.97
CA GLU A 315 -4.88 -19.55 2.74
C GLU A 315 -5.48 -18.64 3.82
N LEU A 316 -4.65 -17.82 4.48
CA LEU A 316 -5.11 -16.90 5.53
C LEU A 316 -6.05 -15.81 5.01
N PHE A 317 -5.84 -15.35 3.78
CA PHE A 317 -6.63 -14.30 3.16
C PHE A 317 -7.70 -14.83 2.21
N GLN A 318 -7.92 -16.14 2.18
CA GLN A 318 -8.95 -16.74 1.35
C GLN A 318 -10.33 -16.15 1.69
N ASP A 319 -11.06 -15.73 0.65
CA ASP A 319 -12.38 -15.10 0.76
C ASP A 319 -12.42 -13.84 1.64
N THR A 320 -11.28 -13.19 1.88
CA THR A 320 -11.24 -11.98 2.70
C THR A 320 -12.10 -10.86 2.08
N PRO A 321 -12.96 -10.20 2.88
CA PRO A 321 -13.74 -9.04 2.42
C PRO A 321 -12.89 -7.76 2.40
N VAL A 322 -11.66 -7.80 2.92
CA VAL A 322 -10.80 -6.63 3.12
C VAL A 322 -10.22 -6.17 1.78
N ARG A 323 -10.34 -4.86 1.50
CA ARG A 323 -9.66 -4.21 0.37
C ARG A 323 -8.27 -3.71 0.78
N PHE A 324 -7.23 -4.07 0.04
CA PHE A 324 -5.83 -3.76 0.37
C PHE A 324 -5.21 -2.72 -0.57
N CYS A 325 -4.36 -1.86 -0.02
CA CYS A 325 -3.37 -1.09 -0.77
C CYS A 325 -2.00 -1.23 -0.13
N VAL A 326 -1.15 -2.04 -0.74
CA VAL A 326 0.21 -2.31 -0.27
C VAL A 326 1.16 -1.27 -0.87
N ALA A 327 1.99 -0.64 -0.04
CA ALA A 327 2.96 0.35 -0.49
C ALA A 327 4.39 -0.01 -0.07
N SER A 328 5.34 0.12 -1.00
CA SER A 328 6.78 -0.04 -0.75
C SER A 328 7.57 1.14 -1.31
N PHE A 329 8.86 1.20 -0.98
CA PHE A 329 9.76 2.28 -1.40
C PHE A 329 11.04 1.66 -2.00
N THR A 330 11.45 2.13 -3.18
CA THR A 330 12.54 1.50 -3.96
C THR A 330 13.89 1.42 -3.24
N SER A 331 14.15 2.34 -2.31
CA SER A 331 15.39 2.40 -1.54
C SER A 331 15.28 1.85 -0.12
N ASP A 332 14.13 1.30 0.26
CA ASP A 332 13.97 0.60 1.53
C ASP A 332 14.70 -0.75 1.47
N TRP A 333 15.67 -0.92 2.36
CA TRP A 333 16.42 -2.15 2.50
C TRP A 333 16.14 -2.87 3.83
N LEU A 334 15.37 -2.25 4.73
CA LEU A 334 14.89 -2.88 5.96
C LEU A 334 13.64 -3.73 5.67
N PHE A 335 12.70 -3.20 4.88
CA PHE A 335 11.53 -3.89 4.36
C PHE A 335 11.52 -3.75 2.81
N PRO A 336 12.34 -4.54 2.11
CA PRO A 336 12.48 -4.40 0.67
C PRO A 336 11.18 -4.70 -0.07
N THR A 337 11.02 -4.11 -1.26
CA THR A 337 9.84 -4.32 -2.11
C THR A 337 9.52 -5.81 -2.35
N SER A 338 10.51 -6.70 -2.35
CA SER A 338 10.30 -8.14 -2.44
C SER A 338 9.36 -8.71 -1.37
N GLU A 339 9.41 -8.17 -0.14
CA GLU A 339 8.50 -8.59 0.94
C GLU A 339 7.06 -8.12 0.70
N SER A 340 6.89 -6.91 0.14
CA SER A 340 5.58 -6.40 -0.26
C SER A 340 4.99 -7.19 -1.43
N LEU A 341 5.81 -7.51 -2.44
CA LEU A 341 5.39 -8.34 -3.57
C LEU A 341 4.97 -9.74 -3.12
N ARG A 342 5.67 -10.33 -2.16
CA ARG A 342 5.31 -11.61 -1.56
C ARG A 342 3.90 -11.60 -0.95
N LEU A 343 3.57 -10.53 -0.22
CA LEU A 343 2.22 -10.32 0.31
C LEU A 343 1.20 -10.12 -0.81
N VAL A 344 1.51 -9.31 -1.83
CA VAL A 344 0.62 -9.04 -2.97
C VAL A 344 0.33 -10.32 -3.76
N HIS A 345 1.32 -11.17 -3.97
CA HIS A 345 1.14 -12.48 -4.62
C HIS A 345 0.21 -13.39 -3.81
N ALA A 346 0.37 -13.44 -2.48
CA ALA A 346 -0.51 -14.21 -1.62
C ALA A 346 -1.96 -13.68 -1.64
N LEU A 347 -2.13 -12.35 -1.58
CA LEU A 347 -3.44 -11.69 -1.69
C LEU A 347 -4.11 -11.95 -3.04
N ASN A 348 -3.36 -11.88 -4.14
CA ASN A 348 -3.86 -12.19 -5.48
C ASN A 348 -4.27 -13.67 -5.61
N ALA A 349 -3.45 -14.59 -5.10
CA ALA A 349 -3.76 -16.01 -5.08
C ALA A 349 -5.04 -16.31 -4.27
N ALA A 350 -5.31 -15.51 -3.23
CA ALA A 350 -6.53 -15.55 -2.44
C ALA A 350 -7.73 -14.83 -3.08
N SER A 351 -7.58 -14.29 -4.30
CA SER A 351 -8.57 -13.43 -4.97
C SER A 351 -8.92 -12.14 -4.24
N ALA A 352 -8.12 -11.69 -3.27
CA ALA A 352 -8.38 -10.46 -2.51
C ALA A 352 -8.33 -9.21 -3.41
N ASP A 353 -9.08 -8.17 -3.05
CA ASP A 353 -9.03 -6.87 -3.73
C ASP A 353 -7.77 -6.13 -3.29
N VAL A 354 -6.67 -6.24 -4.05
CA VAL A 354 -5.37 -5.68 -3.70
C VAL A 354 -4.86 -4.73 -4.78
N SER A 355 -4.39 -3.57 -4.34
CA SER A 355 -3.54 -2.66 -5.12
C SER A 355 -2.11 -2.69 -4.59
N PHE A 356 -1.13 -2.48 -5.48
CA PHE A 356 0.27 -2.39 -5.10
C PHE A 356 0.92 -1.17 -5.75
N VAL A 357 1.60 -0.37 -4.93
CA VAL A 357 2.36 0.78 -5.39
C VAL A 357 3.76 0.80 -4.78
N GLU A 358 4.78 0.60 -5.61
CA GLU A 358 6.15 0.98 -5.32
C GLU A 358 6.36 2.48 -5.61
N ILE A 359 6.82 3.21 -4.59
CA ILE A 359 7.17 4.63 -4.64
C ILE A 359 8.67 4.75 -4.90
N GLU A 360 9.01 5.45 -5.99
CA GLU A 360 10.41 5.71 -6.33
C GLU A 360 10.95 6.83 -5.45
N THR A 361 11.89 6.50 -4.57
CA THR A 361 12.50 7.46 -3.65
C THR A 361 13.88 6.98 -3.23
N ASP A 362 14.75 7.91 -2.84
CA ASP A 362 16.06 7.61 -2.24
C ASP A 362 16.06 7.75 -0.71
N LYS A 363 14.91 7.93 -0.05
CA LYS A 363 14.85 8.25 1.38
C LYS A 363 14.90 7.05 2.32
N GLY A 364 14.91 5.82 1.81
CA GLY A 364 14.94 4.58 2.58
C GLY A 364 13.60 4.25 3.23
N HIS A 365 13.64 3.47 4.31
CA HIS A 365 12.46 3.06 5.06
C HIS A 365 11.66 4.24 5.64
N ASP A 366 12.35 5.31 6.08
CA ASP A 366 11.69 6.50 6.64
C ASP A 366 10.88 7.31 5.60
N ALA A 367 10.90 6.93 4.31
CA ALA A 367 10.19 7.65 3.26
C ALA A 367 8.70 7.87 3.54
N PHE A 368 7.99 6.92 4.18
CA PHE A 368 6.57 7.10 4.52
C PHE A 368 6.29 8.17 5.58
N LEU A 369 7.33 8.65 6.29
CA LEU A 369 7.27 9.73 7.28
C LEU A 369 7.72 11.08 6.70
N LEU A 370 8.12 11.11 5.43
CA LEU A 370 8.70 12.27 4.77
C LEU A 370 7.79 12.74 3.63
N ASP A 371 8.07 13.95 3.12
CA ASP A 371 7.37 14.53 1.98
C ASP A 371 7.55 13.64 0.74
N GLU A 372 6.48 12.93 0.36
CA GLU A 372 6.44 12.00 -0.78
C GLU A 372 5.14 12.20 -1.56
N PRO A 373 5.06 13.17 -2.48
CA PRO A 373 3.80 13.54 -3.14
C PRO A 373 3.11 12.38 -3.87
N GLN A 374 3.88 11.41 -4.40
CA GLN A 374 3.32 10.22 -5.03
C GLN A 374 2.65 9.29 -4.00
N PHE A 375 3.26 9.15 -2.83
CA PHE A 375 2.70 8.39 -1.72
C PHE A 375 1.45 9.07 -1.17
N GLU A 376 1.46 10.39 -1.00
CA GLU A 376 0.30 11.18 -0.59
C GLU A 376 -0.88 11.04 -1.56
N ALA A 377 -0.61 11.12 -2.87
CA ALA A 377 -1.63 10.96 -3.91
C ALA A 377 -2.21 9.54 -3.92
N MET A 378 -1.38 8.52 -3.70
CA MET A 378 -1.81 7.13 -3.58
C MET A 378 -2.75 6.93 -2.39
N ILE A 379 -2.36 7.40 -1.19
CA ILE A 379 -3.20 7.28 0.02
C ILE A 379 -4.55 7.96 -0.19
N ARG A 380 -4.55 9.19 -0.72
CA ARG A 380 -5.79 9.92 -1.01
C ARG A 380 -6.67 9.17 -2.00
N GLY A 381 -6.11 8.78 -3.14
CA GLY A 381 -6.84 8.09 -4.20
C GLY A 381 -7.48 6.80 -3.71
N PHE A 382 -6.71 5.97 -3.02
CA PHE A 382 -7.21 4.72 -2.45
C PHE A 382 -8.33 4.95 -1.43
N LEU A 383 -8.15 5.87 -0.48
CA LEU A 383 -9.19 6.20 0.50
C LEU A 383 -10.45 6.80 -0.15
N ASP A 384 -10.30 7.59 -1.22
CA ASP A 384 -11.43 8.12 -1.99
C ASP A 384 -12.21 7.00 -2.69
N GLY A 385 -11.50 6.08 -3.35
CA GLY A 385 -12.11 4.92 -4.00
C GLY A 385 -12.80 3.99 -2.99
N ALA A 386 -12.13 3.67 -1.88
CA ALA A 386 -12.70 2.84 -0.82
C ALA A 386 -13.91 3.53 -0.18
N ALA A 387 -13.87 4.85 0.03
CA ALA A 387 -14.98 5.60 0.59
C ALA A 387 -16.18 5.63 -0.36
N GLN A 388 -15.95 5.68 -1.68
CA GLN A 388 -17.01 5.54 -2.68
C GLN A 388 -17.67 4.15 -2.58
N ASP A 389 -16.88 3.08 -2.54
CA ASP A 389 -17.37 1.71 -2.43
C ASP A 389 -18.12 1.45 -1.11
N ARG A 390 -17.68 2.10 -0.02
CA ARG A 390 -18.34 2.04 1.29
C ARG A 390 -19.61 2.91 1.36
N GLY A 391 -19.83 3.78 0.38
CA GLY A 391 -20.96 4.73 0.38
C GLY A 391 -20.77 5.94 1.30
N LEU A 392 -19.53 6.30 1.64
CA LEU A 392 -19.20 7.45 2.49
C LEU A 392 -19.08 8.77 1.72
N LEU A 393 -18.88 8.73 0.40
CA LEU A 393 -18.80 9.93 -0.45
C LEU A 393 -20.10 10.19 -1.21
N PRO A 394 -20.64 11.42 -1.21
CA PRO A 394 -21.65 11.80 -2.18
C PRO A 394 -21.03 11.83 -3.59
N ASN A 395 -21.70 11.23 -4.58
CA ASN A 395 -21.25 11.08 -5.97
C ASN A 395 -20.41 12.28 -6.47
N LEU A 396 -19.10 12.08 -6.58
CA LEU A 396 -18.18 13.07 -7.13
C LEU A 396 -18.51 13.27 -8.62
N LYS A 397 -18.85 14.48 -9.02
CA LYS A 397 -18.93 14.85 -10.44
C LYS A 397 -17.50 14.92 -11.00
N PRO A 398 -17.24 14.39 -12.21
CA PRO A 398 -15.91 14.45 -12.80
C PRO A 398 -15.45 15.90 -13.02
N LYS A 399 -14.18 16.18 -12.70
CA LYS A 399 -13.50 17.44 -13.01
C LYS A 399 -13.46 17.65 -14.52
N ALA A 400 -13.94 18.81 -14.98
CA ALA A 400 -13.84 19.25 -16.36
C ALA A 400 -12.67 20.24 -16.49
N GLU A 401 -11.71 19.91 -17.36
CA GLU A 401 -11.00 20.84 -18.28
C GLU A 401 -9.84 20.06 -18.95
N ALA A 402 -10.02 19.70 -20.22
CA ALA A 402 -8.98 19.12 -21.08
C ALA A 402 -8.83 19.99 -22.34
N THR A 403 -7.60 20.11 -22.84
CA THR A 403 -7.22 20.94 -23.99
C THR A 403 -7.69 20.35 -25.33
N GLN A 404 -7.76 21.18 -26.39
CA GLN A 404 -8.35 20.81 -27.68
C GLN A 404 -7.65 19.63 -28.40
N LEU A 405 -6.34 19.44 -28.18
CA LEU A 405 -5.59 18.29 -28.71
C LEU A 405 -5.86 17.01 -27.90
N GLU A 406 -6.04 17.15 -26.57
CA GLU A 406 -6.51 16.07 -25.70
C GLU A 406 -7.93 15.65 -26.09
N MET A 407 -8.82 16.60 -26.44
CA MET A 407 -10.21 16.33 -26.82
C MET A 407 -10.39 15.44 -28.07
N ASP A 408 -9.51 15.52 -29.07
CA ASP A 408 -9.64 14.71 -30.29
C ASP A 408 -9.06 13.29 -30.13
N VAL A 409 -7.98 13.11 -29.36
CA VAL A 409 -7.46 11.78 -28.95
C VAL A 409 -8.44 11.11 -27.98
N ASP A 410 -8.98 11.89 -27.04
CA ASP A 410 -10.01 11.47 -26.09
C ASP A 410 -11.29 11.03 -26.79
N ARG A 411 -11.66 11.62 -27.94
CA ARG A 411 -12.82 11.15 -28.73
C ARG A 411 -12.65 9.74 -29.29
N SER A 412 -11.49 9.38 -29.87
CA SER A 412 -11.27 8.02 -30.36
C SER A 412 -11.13 7.00 -29.23
N VAL A 413 -10.45 7.37 -28.14
CA VAL A 413 -10.33 6.54 -26.93
C VAL A 413 -11.71 6.31 -26.32
N ARG A 414 -12.55 7.35 -26.18
CA ARG A 414 -13.93 7.22 -25.70
C ARG A 414 -14.78 6.28 -26.55
N VAL A 415 -14.59 6.20 -27.87
CA VAL A 415 -15.35 5.26 -28.71
C VAL A 415 -15.00 3.82 -28.35
N ASP A 416 -13.71 3.49 -28.25
CA ASP A 416 -13.26 2.14 -27.87
C ASP A 416 -13.71 1.76 -26.45
N LEU A 417 -13.52 2.65 -25.48
CA LEU A 417 -13.98 2.46 -24.10
C LEU A 417 -15.49 2.20 -24.01
N ASN A 418 -16.30 2.97 -24.75
CA ASN A 418 -17.75 2.78 -24.79
C ASN A 418 -18.15 1.44 -25.45
N LEU A 419 -17.39 0.99 -26.45
CA LEU A 419 -17.63 -0.29 -27.12
C LEU A 419 -17.34 -1.46 -26.19
N ILE A 420 -16.17 -1.45 -25.55
CA ILE A 420 -15.78 -2.44 -24.56
C ILE A 420 -16.80 -2.45 -23.42
N ALA A 421 -17.14 -1.28 -22.86
CA ALA A 421 -18.15 -1.18 -21.80
C ALA A 421 -19.50 -1.73 -22.25
N GLY A 422 -19.90 -1.51 -23.51
CA GLY A 422 -21.12 -2.07 -24.10
C GLY A 422 -21.20 -3.60 -24.07
N LEU A 423 -20.05 -4.30 -24.01
CA LEU A 423 -19.96 -5.77 -23.99
C LEU A 423 -19.87 -6.35 -22.57
N VAL A 424 -19.64 -5.51 -21.57
CA VAL A 424 -19.51 -5.88 -20.15
C VAL A 424 -20.85 -5.65 -19.44
N ALA A 425 -21.31 -6.66 -18.70
CA ALA A 425 -22.53 -6.56 -17.91
C ALA A 425 -22.35 -5.60 -16.72
N PRO A 426 -23.38 -4.86 -16.29
CA PRO A 426 -23.33 -4.09 -15.05
C PRO A 426 -23.06 -4.98 -13.82
N GLU A 427 -22.46 -4.40 -12.77
CA GLU A 427 -22.16 -5.06 -11.48
C GLU A 427 -21.25 -6.30 -11.59
N SER A 428 -20.59 -6.53 -12.73
CA SER A 428 -19.68 -7.66 -12.94
C SER A 428 -18.29 -7.40 -12.37
N THR A 429 -17.51 -8.47 -12.19
CA THR A 429 -16.07 -8.37 -11.89
C THR A 429 -15.24 -8.36 -13.19
N VAL A 430 -14.26 -7.46 -13.26
CA VAL A 430 -13.42 -7.26 -14.45
C VAL A 430 -11.93 -7.30 -14.09
N LEU A 431 -11.13 -8.02 -14.87
CA LEU A 431 -9.67 -7.85 -14.94
C LEU A 431 -9.33 -7.11 -16.24
N ASP A 432 -8.72 -5.94 -16.15
CA ASP A 432 -8.23 -5.14 -17.28
C ASP A 432 -6.72 -5.31 -17.43
N ILE A 433 -6.29 -5.96 -18.52
CA ILE A 433 -4.90 -6.34 -18.78
C ILE A 433 -4.25 -5.27 -19.65
N GLY A 434 -3.19 -4.64 -19.14
CA GLY A 434 -2.64 -3.42 -19.72
C GLY A 434 -3.58 -2.24 -19.50
N CYS A 435 -4.03 -2.05 -18.25
CA CYS A 435 -5.08 -1.08 -17.92
C CYS A 435 -4.67 0.39 -18.12
N GLY A 436 -3.39 0.66 -18.37
CA GLY A 436 -2.84 2.00 -18.48
C GLY A 436 -3.14 2.85 -17.23
N ASP A 437 -3.59 4.09 -17.43
CA ASP A 437 -3.96 5.00 -16.33
C ASP A 437 -5.32 4.68 -15.69
N GLY A 438 -5.95 3.57 -16.09
CA GLY A 438 -7.23 3.10 -15.55
C GLY A 438 -8.46 3.79 -16.15
N ALA A 439 -8.34 4.49 -17.29
CA ALA A 439 -9.48 5.16 -17.93
C ALA A 439 -10.67 4.23 -18.20
N LEU A 440 -10.42 2.99 -18.66
CA LEU A 440 -11.48 1.99 -18.87
C LEU A 440 -12.12 1.57 -17.55
N LEU A 441 -11.31 1.24 -16.54
CA LEU A 441 -11.78 0.84 -15.21
C LEU A 441 -12.64 1.93 -14.57
N ALA A 442 -12.23 3.20 -14.65
CA ALA A 442 -13.03 4.33 -14.18
C ALA A 442 -14.36 4.43 -14.93
N HIS A 443 -14.34 4.30 -16.26
CA HIS A 443 -15.55 4.36 -17.07
C HIS A 443 -16.54 3.21 -16.75
N LEU A 444 -16.03 2.00 -16.51
CA LEU A 444 -16.81 0.84 -16.11
C LEU A 444 -17.37 0.98 -14.68
N ARG A 445 -16.57 1.45 -13.73
CA ARG A 445 -17.01 1.72 -12.35
C ARG A 445 -18.14 2.75 -12.33
N ASP A 446 -17.92 3.91 -12.95
CA ASP A 446 -18.84 5.05 -12.83
C ASP A 446 -20.11 4.87 -13.68
N GLY A 447 -20.02 4.15 -14.80
CA GLY A 447 -21.14 3.95 -15.73
C GLY A 447 -21.93 2.66 -15.53
N ARG A 448 -21.33 1.65 -14.89
CA ARG A 448 -21.86 0.28 -14.81
C ARG A 448 -21.67 -0.41 -13.46
N SER A 449 -21.12 0.28 -12.47
CA SER A 449 -20.86 -0.25 -11.12
C SER A 449 -19.98 -1.53 -11.14
N VAL A 450 -19.10 -1.64 -12.13
CA VAL A 450 -18.21 -2.79 -12.26
C VAL A 450 -17.15 -2.75 -11.15
N LYS A 451 -16.85 -3.92 -10.58
CA LYS A 451 -15.69 -4.12 -9.70
C LYS A 451 -14.48 -4.51 -10.54
N GLY A 452 -13.69 -3.51 -10.91
CA GLY A 452 -12.57 -3.67 -11.84
C GLY A 452 -11.22 -3.73 -11.12
N ARG A 453 -10.34 -4.63 -11.58
CA ARG A 453 -8.92 -4.71 -11.20
C ARG A 453 -8.05 -4.57 -12.45
N GLY A 454 -6.95 -3.83 -12.35
CA GLY A 454 -5.99 -3.63 -13.43
C GLY A 454 -4.66 -4.33 -13.19
N ILE A 455 -4.04 -4.82 -14.26
CA ILE A 455 -2.61 -5.19 -14.28
C ILE A 455 -1.92 -4.36 -15.36
N GLU A 456 -0.80 -3.72 -15.01
CA GLU A 456 -0.07 -2.82 -15.91
C GLU A 456 1.44 -2.97 -15.69
N ILE A 457 2.22 -2.95 -16.77
CA ILE A 457 3.68 -3.14 -16.69
C ILE A 457 4.38 -1.87 -16.23
N ASP A 458 3.84 -0.69 -16.59
CA ASP A 458 4.37 0.62 -16.21
C ASP A 458 3.88 1.06 -14.83
N GLN A 459 4.83 1.18 -13.90
CA GLN A 459 4.55 1.58 -12.52
C GLN A 459 3.96 3.00 -12.39
N GLY A 460 4.30 3.91 -13.30
CA GLY A 460 3.73 5.26 -13.34
C GLY A 460 2.25 5.26 -13.68
N LEU A 461 1.82 4.38 -14.57
CA LEU A 461 0.43 4.21 -14.94
C LEU A 461 -0.39 3.53 -13.82
N VAL A 462 0.18 2.51 -13.15
CA VAL A 462 -0.42 1.91 -11.93
C VAL A 462 -0.64 2.98 -10.86
N ARG A 463 0.37 3.82 -10.59
CA ARG A 463 0.25 4.95 -9.65
C ARG A 463 -0.89 5.90 -10.03
N SER A 464 -1.01 6.24 -11.30
CA SER A 464 -2.09 7.08 -11.81
C SER A 464 -3.47 6.44 -11.56
N ALA A 465 -3.63 5.14 -11.85
CA ALA A 465 -4.86 4.41 -11.63
C ALA A 465 -5.26 4.37 -10.14
N VAL A 466 -4.33 4.02 -9.24
CA VAL A 466 -4.58 3.98 -7.80
C VAL A 466 -4.89 5.36 -7.24
N SER A 467 -4.24 6.42 -7.73
CA SER A 467 -4.54 7.81 -7.34
C SER A 467 -5.96 8.27 -7.72
N ARG A 468 -6.65 7.55 -8.63
CA ARG A 468 -8.05 7.74 -9.01
C ARG A 468 -9.02 6.83 -8.23
N GLY A 469 -8.51 6.08 -7.25
CA GLY A 469 -9.27 5.13 -6.43
C GLY A 469 -9.59 3.82 -7.11
N LEU A 470 -8.90 3.49 -8.19
CA LEU A 470 -9.03 2.22 -8.91
C LEU A 470 -8.10 1.17 -8.30
N THR A 471 -8.47 -0.10 -8.40
CA THR A 471 -7.60 -1.20 -8.00
C THR A 471 -6.67 -1.57 -9.16
N ALA A 472 -5.35 -1.48 -8.95
CA ALA A 472 -4.35 -1.88 -9.95
C ALA A 472 -3.05 -2.38 -9.30
N ILE A 473 -2.38 -3.30 -9.98
CA ILE A 473 -1.06 -3.82 -9.60
C ILE A 473 -0.07 -3.71 -10.76
N GLN A 474 1.21 -3.61 -10.43
CA GLN A 474 2.28 -3.78 -11.41
C GLN A 474 2.44 -5.26 -11.75
N GLY A 475 2.51 -5.58 -13.03
CA GLY A 475 2.85 -6.94 -13.44
C GLY A 475 3.06 -7.08 -14.95
N ASP A 476 3.88 -8.03 -15.32
CA ASP A 476 4.02 -8.51 -16.69
C ASP A 476 2.93 -9.57 -16.94
N ALA A 477 1.90 -9.18 -17.69
CA ALA A 477 0.76 -10.06 -17.96
C ALA A 477 1.17 -11.37 -18.67
N GLU A 478 2.30 -11.43 -19.39
CA GLU A 478 2.73 -12.68 -20.03
C GLU A 478 3.31 -13.70 -19.03
N ARG A 479 3.66 -13.25 -17.82
CA ARG A 479 4.23 -14.09 -16.75
C ARG A 479 3.27 -14.21 -15.58
N ASP A 480 2.74 -13.10 -15.11
CA ASP A 480 2.14 -13.00 -13.78
C ASP A 480 0.67 -13.43 -13.77
N LEU A 481 0.02 -13.54 -14.94
CA LEU A 481 -1.36 -14.04 -15.02
C LEU A 481 -1.49 -15.47 -14.50
N GLU A 482 -0.42 -16.27 -14.47
CA GLU A 482 -0.44 -17.63 -13.91
C GLU A 482 -0.78 -17.67 -12.41
N HIS A 483 -0.53 -16.58 -11.69
CA HIS A 483 -0.82 -16.47 -10.26
C HIS A 483 -2.28 -16.15 -9.94
N TYR A 484 -3.07 -15.77 -10.95
CA TYR A 484 -4.51 -15.58 -10.79
C TYR A 484 -5.24 -16.91 -10.77
N PRO A 485 -6.23 -17.11 -9.90
CA PRO A 485 -7.04 -18.32 -9.89
C PRO A 485 -8.04 -18.37 -11.06
N ASP A 486 -8.42 -19.60 -11.42
CA ASP A 486 -9.40 -19.89 -12.47
C ASP A 486 -10.77 -19.28 -12.13
N ASP A 487 -11.47 -18.78 -13.16
CA ASP A 487 -12.86 -18.27 -13.07
C ASP A 487 -13.08 -17.21 -11.97
N SER A 488 -12.04 -16.45 -11.63
CA SER A 488 -12.05 -15.41 -10.60
C SER A 488 -12.69 -14.10 -11.05
N PHE A 489 -12.92 -13.93 -12.36
CA PHE A 489 -13.60 -12.76 -12.92
C PHE A 489 -14.71 -13.14 -13.90
N ASP A 490 -15.74 -12.29 -14.00
CA ASP A 490 -16.73 -12.44 -15.06
C ASP A 490 -16.12 -12.10 -16.43
N TYR A 491 -15.25 -11.08 -16.49
CA TYR A 491 -14.61 -10.65 -17.73
C TYR A 491 -13.10 -10.41 -17.54
N ALA A 492 -12.29 -10.92 -18.47
CA ALA A 492 -10.92 -10.48 -18.70
C ALA A 492 -10.88 -9.60 -19.97
N ILE A 493 -10.30 -8.42 -19.88
CA ILE A 493 -10.27 -7.43 -20.97
C ILE A 493 -8.82 -7.21 -21.40
N LEU A 494 -8.59 -7.18 -22.71
CA LEU A 494 -7.31 -6.83 -23.31
C LEU A 494 -7.56 -5.80 -24.42
N GLY A 495 -7.36 -4.54 -24.08
CA GLY A 495 -7.63 -3.40 -24.95
C GLY A 495 -6.42 -3.00 -25.79
N GLN A 496 -6.48 -3.19 -27.10
CA GLN A 496 -5.49 -2.72 -28.09
C GLN A 496 -4.05 -3.23 -27.89
N THR A 497 -3.85 -4.31 -27.15
CA THR A 497 -2.52 -4.81 -26.79
C THR A 497 -2.24 -6.23 -27.26
N LEU A 498 -3.21 -6.98 -27.77
CA LEU A 498 -2.99 -8.37 -28.22
C LEU A 498 -1.88 -8.47 -29.28
N GLN A 499 -1.80 -7.50 -30.19
CA GLN A 499 -0.76 -7.45 -31.22
C GLN A 499 0.66 -7.15 -30.68
N ALA A 500 0.77 -6.69 -29.44
CA ALA A 500 2.03 -6.39 -28.77
C ALA A 500 2.50 -7.54 -27.87
N MET A 501 1.70 -8.60 -27.70
CA MET A 501 2.07 -9.80 -26.93
C MET A 501 3.00 -10.70 -27.74
N HIS A 502 3.97 -11.35 -27.09
CA HIS A 502 4.87 -12.32 -27.71
C HIS A 502 4.17 -13.66 -27.98
N GLU A 503 3.25 -14.08 -27.09
CA GLU A 503 2.47 -15.31 -27.23
C GLU A 503 0.94 -15.05 -27.21
N PRO A 504 0.34 -14.47 -28.27
CA PRO A 504 -1.09 -14.09 -28.28
C PRO A 504 -2.07 -15.22 -27.96
N ARG A 505 -1.76 -16.44 -28.41
CA ARG A 505 -2.57 -17.63 -28.12
C ARG A 505 -2.58 -17.95 -26.62
N ARG A 506 -1.40 -18.01 -25.99
CA ARG A 506 -1.26 -18.28 -24.56
C ARG A 506 -1.92 -17.19 -23.73
N MET A 507 -1.81 -15.92 -24.15
CA MET A 507 -2.51 -14.81 -23.52
C MET A 507 -4.03 -15.04 -23.53
N LEU A 508 -4.61 -15.41 -24.67
CA LEU A 508 -6.04 -15.68 -24.78
C LEU A 508 -6.48 -16.89 -23.94
N GLU A 509 -5.64 -17.94 -23.86
CA GLU A 509 -5.85 -19.09 -22.96
C GLU A 509 -5.88 -18.65 -21.48
N GLN A 510 -4.96 -17.79 -21.04
CA GLN A 510 -4.95 -17.25 -19.68
C GLN A 510 -6.15 -16.35 -19.39
N MET A 511 -6.51 -15.46 -20.32
CA MET A 511 -7.70 -14.61 -20.20
C MET A 511 -8.97 -15.43 -19.98
N LEU A 512 -9.14 -16.53 -20.71
CA LEU A 512 -10.32 -17.42 -20.62
C LEU A 512 -10.24 -18.43 -19.47
N ARG A 513 -9.05 -18.64 -18.89
CA ARG A 513 -8.88 -19.38 -17.64
C ARG A 513 -9.34 -18.53 -16.46
N ILE A 514 -8.92 -17.27 -16.43
CA ILE A 514 -9.17 -16.32 -15.34
C ILE A 514 -10.59 -15.74 -15.42
N GLY A 515 -11.04 -15.39 -16.63
CA GLY A 515 -12.34 -14.79 -16.91
C GLY A 515 -13.31 -15.75 -17.56
N ARG A 516 -14.59 -15.70 -17.15
CA ARG A 516 -15.68 -16.46 -17.82
C ARG A 516 -15.87 -16.02 -19.27
N HIS A 517 -15.65 -14.74 -19.53
CA HIS A 517 -15.65 -14.12 -20.85
C HIS A 517 -14.33 -13.36 -21.06
N ALA A 518 -13.84 -13.33 -22.29
CA ALA A 518 -12.73 -12.48 -22.70
C ALA A 518 -13.23 -11.39 -23.65
N VAL A 519 -12.85 -10.13 -23.42
CA VAL A 519 -13.10 -9.00 -24.33
C VAL A 519 -11.78 -8.52 -24.91
N ILE A 520 -11.65 -8.60 -26.24
CA ILE A 520 -10.41 -8.27 -26.95
C ILE A 520 -10.71 -7.17 -27.94
N SER A 521 -9.94 -6.08 -27.88
CA SER A 521 -9.97 -4.99 -28.87
C SER A 521 -8.62 -4.91 -29.58
N PHE A 522 -8.62 -4.75 -30.91
CA PHE A 522 -7.38 -4.61 -31.69
C PHE A 522 -7.59 -3.82 -32.98
N GLN A 523 -6.50 -3.24 -33.46
CA GLN A 523 -6.46 -2.55 -34.76
C GLN A 523 -6.38 -3.55 -35.90
N ASN A 524 -7.17 -3.34 -36.96
CA ASN A 524 -7.20 -4.24 -38.10
C ASN A 524 -6.17 -3.85 -39.17
N PHE A 525 -5.06 -4.58 -39.24
CA PHE A 525 -4.04 -4.37 -40.28
C PHE A 525 -4.52 -4.74 -41.69
N GLY A 526 -5.68 -5.40 -41.80
CA GLY A 526 -6.34 -5.68 -43.07
C GLY A 526 -7.01 -4.46 -43.70
N HIS A 527 -7.15 -3.33 -43.00
CA HIS A 527 -7.92 -2.16 -43.45
C HIS A 527 -7.39 -1.60 -44.78
N TRP A 528 -8.29 -1.14 -45.67
CA TRP A 528 -7.91 -0.69 -47.01
C TRP A 528 -6.84 0.42 -47.03
N ARG A 529 -6.83 1.31 -46.03
CA ARG A 529 -5.81 2.38 -45.91
C ARG A 529 -4.42 1.83 -45.58
N VAL A 530 -4.35 0.84 -44.70
CA VAL A 530 -3.10 0.14 -44.37
C VAL A 530 -2.54 -0.52 -45.62
N ARG A 531 -3.40 -1.23 -46.37
CA ARG A 531 -3.03 -1.85 -47.65
C ARG A 531 -2.61 -0.84 -48.70
N ALA A 532 -3.35 0.26 -48.83
CA ALA A 532 -3.06 1.31 -49.80
C ALA A 532 -1.74 2.04 -49.49
N SER A 533 -1.46 2.31 -48.21
CA SER A 533 -0.18 2.92 -47.81
C SER A 533 0.98 2.03 -48.21
N LEU A 534 0.96 0.74 -47.84
CA LEU A 534 2.01 -0.20 -48.20
C LEU A 534 2.10 -0.38 -49.72
N GLY A 535 0.97 -0.58 -50.41
CA GLY A 535 0.92 -0.85 -51.84
C GLY A 535 1.30 0.35 -52.73
N LEU A 536 0.91 1.57 -52.36
CA LEU A 536 1.14 2.77 -53.17
C LEU A 536 2.43 3.51 -52.77
N SER A 537 2.76 3.57 -51.48
CA SER A 537 3.90 4.35 -50.99
C SER A 537 5.11 3.51 -50.59
N GLY A 538 4.95 2.19 -50.46
CA GLY A 538 6.02 1.30 -49.98
C GLY A 538 6.44 1.56 -48.54
N ARG A 539 5.64 2.31 -47.77
CA ARG A 539 5.93 2.71 -46.39
C ARG A 539 4.89 2.17 -45.42
N MET A 540 5.34 1.88 -44.20
CA MET A 540 4.45 1.55 -43.09
C MET A 540 3.44 2.69 -42.90
N PRO A 541 2.13 2.38 -42.83
CA PRO A 541 1.11 3.38 -42.60
C PRO A 541 1.31 4.03 -41.23
N VAL A 542 1.31 5.36 -41.23
CA VAL A 542 1.14 6.15 -40.01
C VAL A 542 -0.24 6.81 -40.10
N THR A 543 -1.15 6.39 -39.24
CA THR A 543 -2.53 6.87 -39.19
C THR A 543 -2.87 7.29 -37.77
N SER A 544 -4.03 7.91 -37.54
CA SER A 544 -4.52 8.19 -36.19
C SER A 544 -4.64 6.93 -35.33
N ALA A 545 -5.00 5.80 -35.95
CA ALA A 545 -5.12 4.49 -35.28
C ALA A 545 -3.81 3.71 -35.17
N LEU A 546 -2.80 4.06 -35.98
CA LEU A 546 -1.45 3.47 -35.96
C LEU A 546 -0.43 4.62 -35.98
N PRO A 547 -0.23 5.35 -34.86
CA PRO A 547 0.56 6.58 -34.85
C PRO A 547 2.08 6.32 -34.87
N HIS A 548 2.50 5.07 -34.75
CA HIS A 548 3.90 4.67 -34.64
C HIS A 548 4.56 4.47 -36.00
N THR A 549 5.83 4.84 -36.10
CA THR A 549 6.69 4.53 -37.24
C THR A 549 7.25 3.10 -37.13
N TRP A 550 7.77 2.57 -38.24
CA TRP A 550 8.23 1.18 -38.33
C TRP A 550 9.36 0.78 -37.37
N TYR A 551 10.16 1.74 -36.91
CA TYR A 551 11.27 1.49 -36.00
C TYR A 551 10.90 1.70 -34.52
N ASN A 552 9.68 2.16 -34.22
CA ASN A 552 9.24 2.50 -32.86
C ASN A 552 7.75 2.16 -32.65
N THR A 553 7.34 1.00 -33.15
CA THR A 553 6.00 0.43 -32.98
C THR A 553 6.03 -0.64 -31.89
N PRO A 554 5.07 -0.68 -30.96
CA PRO A 554 4.95 -1.76 -29.98
C PRO A 554 4.37 -3.05 -30.59
N ASN A 555 3.77 -2.96 -31.79
CA ASN A 555 3.12 -4.10 -32.42
C ASN A 555 4.15 -5.12 -32.95
N ILE A 556 4.06 -6.37 -32.46
CA ILE A 556 4.86 -7.53 -32.88
C ILE A 556 4.15 -8.27 -34.01
N HIS A 557 2.82 -8.40 -33.91
CA HIS A 557 1.99 -9.15 -34.86
C HIS A 557 1.12 -8.22 -35.71
N PHE A 558 1.13 -8.43 -37.02
CA PHE A 558 0.29 -7.68 -37.97
C PHE A 558 -0.91 -8.52 -38.40
N PHE A 559 -1.87 -8.73 -37.50
CA PHE A 559 -3.02 -9.60 -37.76
C PHE A 559 -4.30 -8.81 -38.06
N THR A 560 -5.27 -9.50 -38.63
CA THR A 560 -6.52 -8.94 -39.16
C THR A 560 -7.73 -9.52 -38.41
N ILE A 561 -8.92 -8.97 -38.68
CA ILE A 561 -10.17 -9.50 -38.10
C ILE A 561 -10.35 -10.97 -38.46
N ASN A 562 -10.05 -11.36 -39.71
CA ASN A 562 -10.14 -12.76 -40.11
C ASN A 562 -9.13 -13.66 -39.38
N ASP A 563 -7.90 -13.20 -39.17
CA ASP A 563 -6.90 -14.01 -38.46
C ASP A 563 -7.34 -14.29 -37.01
N PHE A 564 -7.99 -13.32 -36.35
CA PHE A 564 -8.57 -13.53 -35.03
C PHE A 564 -9.76 -14.49 -35.03
N ILE A 565 -10.62 -14.42 -36.05
CA ILE A 565 -11.74 -15.37 -36.21
C ILE A 565 -11.19 -16.80 -36.40
N ASP A 566 -10.19 -16.96 -37.27
CA ASP A 566 -9.55 -18.25 -37.52
C ASP A 566 -8.88 -18.78 -36.24
N LEU A 567 -8.17 -17.93 -35.48
CA LEU A 567 -7.60 -18.29 -34.18
C LEU A 567 -8.69 -18.71 -33.16
N ALA A 568 -9.80 -17.98 -33.11
CA ALA A 568 -10.92 -18.32 -32.22
C ALA A 568 -11.53 -19.68 -32.58
N ASP A 569 -11.70 -19.96 -33.88
CA ASP A 569 -12.19 -21.26 -34.36
C ASP A 569 -11.19 -22.39 -34.06
N GLU A 570 -9.88 -22.17 -34.28
CA GLU A 570 -8.81 -23.14 -33.95
C GLU A 570 -8.76 -23.48 -32.46
N MET A 571 -9.05 -22.49 -31.60
CA MET A 571 -9.11 -22.65 -30.15
C MET A 571 -10.47 -23.18 -29.65
N GLY A 572 -11.45 -23.36 -30.54
CA GLY A 572 -12.79 -23.83 -30.18
C GLY A 572 -13.59 -22.83 -29.33
N LEU A 573 -13.39 -21.53 -29.56
CA LEU A 573 -14.04 -20.46 -28.81
C LEU A 573 -15.40 -20.08 -29.42
N GLU A 574 -16.36 -19.73 -28.57
CA GLU A 574 -17.63 -19.15 -29.01
C GLU A 574 -17.52 -17.62 -29.07
N ILE A 575 -17.70 -17.04 -30.26
CA ILE A 575 -17.82 -15.58 -30.45
C ILE A 575 -19.26 -15.15 -30.13
N GLU A 576 -19.49 -14.66 -28.91
CA GLU A 576 -20.82 -14.24 -28.45
C GLU A 576 -21.24 -12.90 -29.04
N ALA A 577 -20.30 -11.96 -29.16
CA ALA A 577 -20.55 -10.64 -29.71
C ALA A 577 -19.28 -10.09 -30.36
N ALA A 578 -19.41 -9.40 -31.49
CA ALA A 578 -18.31 -8.61 -32.03
C ALA A 578 -18.80 -7.37 -32.78
N LYS A 579 -18.10 -6.27 -32.56
CA LYS A 579 -18.35 -4.96 -33.16
C LYS A 579 -17.15 -4.52 -33.98
N VAL A 580 -17.42 -3.97 -35.15
CA VAL A 580 -16.40 -3.43 -36.06
C VAL A 580 -16.65 -1.94 -36.22
N VAL A 581 -15.62 -1.13 -36.02
CA VAL A 581 -15.65 0.31 -36.24
C VAL A 581 -15.31 0.58 -37.71
N LEU A 582 -16.25 1.21 -38.42
CA LEU A 582 -16.05 1.66 -39.81
C LEU A 582 -15.47 3.08 -39.83
N ASP A 583 -14.53 3.32 -40.75
CA ASP A 583 -13.78 4.57 -41.03
C ASP A 583 -14.27 5.84 -40.29
N THR A 584 -13.42 6.35 -39.41
CA THR A 584 -13.68 7.52 -38.54
C THR A 584 -13.60 8.89 -39.24
N SER A 585 -13.23 8.95 -40.52
CA SER A 585 -12.84 10.20 -41.20
C SER A 585 -13.98 11.16 -41.58
N PHE A 586 -15.25 10.75 -41.42
CA PHE A 586 -16.43 11.57 -41.78
C PHE A 586 -17.43 11.74 -40.62
N GLY A 587 -16.92 11.93 -39.40
CA GLY A 587 -17.74 12.30 -38.24
C GLY A 587 -18.45 11.09 -37.62
N GLY A 588 -17.83 10.53 -36.58
CA GLY A 588 -18.38 9.42 -35.79
C GLY A 588 -18.34 8.10 -36.54
N GLY A 589 -17.22 7.36 -36.44
CA GLY A 589 -17.06 6.05 -37.07
C GLY A 589 -18.29 5.16 -36.82
N ARG A 590 -18.88 4.61 -37.89
CA ARG A 590 -20.11 3.83 -37.77
C ARG A 590 -19.79 2.45 -37.21
N VAL A 591 -20.34 2.13 -36.05
CA VAL A 591 -20.19 0.81 -35.43
C VAL A 591 -21.20 -0.16 -36.04
N VAL A 592 -20.72 -1.30 -36.53
CA VAL A 592 -21.58 -2.37 -37.06
C VAL A 592 -21.26 -3.71 -36.43
N ASP A 593 -22.25 -4.60 -36.42
CA ASP A 593 -22.01 -5.99 -36.06
C ASP A 593 -21.14 -6.66 -37.13
N TYR A 594 -20.14 -7.44 -36.71
CA TYR A 594 -19.22 -8.05 -37.67
C TYR A 594 -20.00 -8.87 -38.71
N LYS A 595 -20.97 -9.70 -38.30
CA LYS A 595 -21.75 -10.57 -39.20
C LYS A 595 -22.39 -9.86 -40.41
N ARG A 596 -22.63 -8.54 -40.32
CA ARG A 596 -23.17 -7.72 -41.43
C ARG A 596 -22.16 -7.44 -42.55
N LEU A 597 -20.86 -7.46 -42.27
CA LEU A 597 -19.80 -7.20 -43.26
C LEU A 597 -19.33 -8.47 -43.98
N SER A 598 -19.63 -9.66 -43.46
CA SER A 598 -19.39 -10.98 -44.09
C SER A 598 -17.95 -11.23 -44.54
N ARG A 599 -17.56 -10.88 -45.77
CA ARG A 599 -16.17 -11.05 -46.26
C ARG A 599 -15.39 -9.74 -46.30
N TRP A 600 -16.04 -8.63 -45.96
CA TRP A 600 -15.51 -7.28 -46.09
C TRP A 600 -15.01 -6.68 -44.76
N HIS A 601 -15.05 -7.43 -43.66
CA HIS A 601 -14.58 -6.95 -42.35
C HIS A 601 -13.17 -6.38 -42.44
N ASN A 602 -12.25 -7.16 -43.03
CA ASN A 602 -10.87 -6.73 -43.16
C ASN A 602 -10.73 -5.47 -44.01
N LEU A 603 -11.49 -5.32 -45.09
CA LEU A 603 -11.34 -4.18 -45.98
C LEU A 603 -11.90 -2.88 -45.38
N LEU A 604 -13.07 -2.95 -44.73
CA LEU A 604 -13.85 -1.79 -44.30
C LEU A 604 -13.73 -1.45 -42.81
N GLY A 605 -13.34 -2.41 -41.97
CA GLY A 605 -13.16 -2.21 -40.54
C GLY A 605 -11.80 -1.62 -40.23
N GLU A 606 -11.78 -0.53 -39.46
CA GLU A 606 -10.54 0.06 -38.95
C GLU A 606 -10.08 -0.66 -37.68
N GLN A 607 -11.03 -0.98 -36.81
CA GLN A 607 -10.82 -1.64 -35.52
C GLN A 607 -11.95 -2.64 -35.24
N ALA A 608 -11.69 -3.65 -34.43
CA ALA A 608 -12.71 -4.56 -33.96
C ALA A 608 -12.60 -4.84 -32.45
N VAL A 609 -13.76 -5.11 -31.84
CA VAL A 609 -13.90 -5.56 -30.46
C VAL A 609 -14.70 -6.85 -30.44
N PHE A 610 -14.17 -7.89 -29.80
CA PHE A 610 -14.77 -9.21 -29.69
C PHE A 610 -15.02 -9.54 -28.23
N ARG A 611 -16.16 -10.18 -27.94
CA ARG A 611 -16.40 -10.91 -26.70
C ARG A 611 -16.50 -12.40 -27.03
N VAL A 612 -15.65 -13.19 -26.39
CA VAL A 612 -15.54 -14.64 -26.60
C VAL A 612 -15.62 -15.38 -25.27
N LYS A 613 -15.99 -16.67 -25.33
CA LYS A 613 -15.92 -17.59 -24.19
C LYS A 613 -15.46 -18.98 -24.64
N ARG A 614 -15.14 -19.84 -23.67
CA ARG A 614 -14.87 -21.27 -23.89
C ARG A 614 -16.13 -21.94 -24.47
N GLY A 615 -15.97 -22.73 -25.54
CA GLY A 615 -17.05 -23.42 -26.25
C GLY A 615 -17.57 -24.69 -25.57
#